data_AF-A0A7M3X822-F1
#
_entry.id   AF-A0A7M3X822-F1
#
_cell.length_a   1.000
_cell.length_b   1.000
_cell.length_c   1.000
_cell.angle_alpha   90.00
_cell.angle_beta   90.00
_cell.angle_gamma   90.00
#
_symmetry.space_group_name_H-M   'P 1'
#
loop_
_entity.id
_entity.type
_entity.pdbx_description
1 polymer ?
#
loop_
_entity_poly.entity_id
_entity_poly.type
_entity_poly.pdbx_seq_one_letter_code
_entity_poly.pdbx_strand_id
1 'polypeptide(L)'
;WIEEDAKVLVQGITGKQGMFHADKMVEYGTQIVGGCTPGKGGQTVELQGKQFPVWHSMTEAITATDADATVIYVPPPFAAEAIMEAAD
;
A
#
# COMPACT_ATOMS: atom_id res chain seq x y z
N TRP A 1 15.94 5.78 6.10
CA TRP A 1 15.37 7.02 6.64
C TRP A 1 14.13 7.30 5.81
N ILE A 2 13.03 7.70 6.45
CA ILE A 2 11.80 8.13 5.77
C ILE A 2 11.52 9.56 6.22
N GLU A 3 11.15 10.42 5.28
CA GLU A 3 10.81 11.82 5.58
C GLU A 3 9.42 11.90 6.26
N GLU A 4 9.14 12.97 6.99
CA GLU A 4 7.89 13.10 7.76
C GLU A 4 6.65 13.18 6.86
N ASP A 5 6.80 13.72 5.66
CA ASP A 5 5.77 13.88 4.63
C ASP A 5 5.82 12.79 3.54
N ALA A 6 6.62 11.75 3.76
CA ALA A 6 6.74 10.64 2.81
C ALA A 6 5.39 9.94 2.62
N LYS A 7 4.97 9.82 1.36
CA LYS A 7 3.77 9.10 0.95
C LYS A 7 4.05 7.61 0.90
N VAL A 8 3.24 6.83 1.61
CA VAL A 8 3.46 5.39 1.77
C VAL A 8 2.34 4.59 1.12
N LEU A 9 2.73 3.60 0.31
CA LEU A 9 1.84 2.57 -0.23
C LEU A 9 1.89 1.29 0.62
N VAL A 10 0.85 0.47 0.51
CA VAL A 10 0.79 -0.85 1.14
C VAL A 10 0.52 -1.94 0.11
N GLN A 11 1.49 -2.82 -0.12
CA GLN A 11 1.29 -4.01 -0.96
C GLN A 11 0.61 -5.12 -0.15
N GLY A 12 -0.48 -5.66 -0.70
CA GLY A 12 -1.34 -6.60 0.02
C GLY A 12 -2.31 -5.91 0.99
N ILE A 13 -2.64 -4.63 0.75
CA ILE A 13 -3.52 -3.82 1.64
C ILE A 13 -4.89 -4.44 1.89
N THR A 14 -5.42 -5.21 0.94
CA THR A 14 -6.72 -5.88 1.09
C THR A 14 -6.64 -7.20 1.88
N GLY A 15 -5.43 -7.65 2.23
CA GLY A 15 -5.21 -8.81 3.08
C GLY A 15 -5.37 -8.46 4.56
N LYS A 16 -5.59 -9.47 5.40
CA LYS A 16 -5.83 -9.29 6.84
C LYS A 16 -4.73 -8.48 7.54
N GLN A 17 -3.46 -8.81 7.28
CA GLN A 17 -2.33 -8.12 7.91
C GLN A 17 -2.09 -6.74 7.30
N GLY A 18 -2.23 -6.60 5.98
CA GLY A 18 -2.11 -5.31 5.30
C GLY A 18 -3.13 -4.30 5.80
N MET A 19 -4.40 -4.70 5.92
CA MET A 19 -5.47 -3.84 6.42
C MET A 19 -5.26 -3.48 7.90
N PHE A 20 -4.92 -4.47 8.74
CA PHE A 20 -4.70 -4.25 10.17
C PHE A 20 -3.56 -3.26 10.43
N HIS A 21 -2.41 -3.44 9.76
CA HIS A 21 -1.28 -2.54 9.96
C HIS A 21 -1.46 -1.19 9.28
N ALA A 22 -2.08 -1.13 8.09
CA ALA A 22 -2.39 0.13 7.43
C ALA A 22 -3.32 0.99 8.29
N ASP A 23 -4.33 0.39 8.93
CA ASP A 23 -5.23 1.09 9.85
C ASP A 23 -4.47 1.71 11.04
N LYS A 24 -3.54 0.95 11.63
CA LYS A 24 -2.66 1.45 12.70
C LYS A 24 -1.66 2.50 12.24
N MET A 25 -1.16 2.40 11.01
CA MET A 25 -0.27 3.40 10.43
C MET A 25 -1.02 4.73 10.21
N VAL A 26 -2.27 4.69 9.74
CA VAL A 26 -3.12 5.89 9.62
C VAL A 26 -3.46 6.47 11.00
N GLU A 27 -3.80 5.63 11.98
CA GLU A 27 -4.04 6.07 13.37
C GLU A 27 -2.81 6.77 13.97
N TYR A 28 -1.61 6.26 13.67
CA TYR A 28 -0.35 6.85 14.13
C TYR A 28 0.03 8.15 13.39
N GLY A 29 -0.60 8.45 12.26
CA GLY A 29 -0.34 9.64 11.44
C GLY A 29 0.59 9.42 10.25
N THR A 30 0.87 8.17 9.86
CA THR A 30 1.61 7.90 8.61
C THR A 30 0.76 8.30 7.41
N GLN A 31 1.38 8.95 6.42
CA GLN A 31 0.71 9.36 5.19
C GLN A 31 0.54 8.18 4.22
N ILE A 32 -0.37 7.27 4.56
CA ILE A 32 -0.82 6.23 3.63
C ILE A 32 -1.57 6.88 2.47
N VAL A 33 -1.18 6.59 1.24
CA VAL A 33 -1.83 7.11 0.02
C VAL A 33 -2.65 6.08 -0.73
N GLY A 34 -2.56 4.81 -0.33
CA GLY A 34 -3.35 3.70 -0.83
C GLY A 34 -2.56 2.40 -0.80
N GLY A 35 -2.92 1.46 -1.67
CA GLY A 35 -2.17 0.21 -1.77
C GLY A 35 -2.45 -0.60 -3.01
N CYS A 36 -1.75 -1.72 -3.13
CA CYS A 36 -1.80 -2.58 -4.31
C CYS A 36 -2.32 -3.97 -3.93
N THR A 37 -3.19 -4.52 -4.77
CA THR A 37 -3.52 -5.94 -4.73
C THR A 37 -3.86 -6.41 -6.15
N PRO A 38 -3.06 -7.33 -6.72
CA PRO A 38 -3.33 -7.87 -8.04
C PRO A 38 -4.76 -8.39 -8.17
N GLY A 39 -5.42 -7.97 -9.25
CA GLY A 39 -6.82 -8.31 -9.55
C GLY A 39 -7.88 -7.53 -8.77
N LYS A 40 -7.51 -6.58 -7.90
CA LYS A 40 -8.45 -5.75 -7.12
C LYS A 40 -8.35 -4.25 -7.40
N GLY A 41 -7.71 -3.87 -8.51
CA GLY A 41 -7.64 -2.47 -8.95
C GLY A 41 -9.02 -1.83 -9.09
N GLY A 42 -9.13 -0.56 -8.69
CA GLY A 42 -10.37 0.22 -8.70
C GLY A 42 -11.26 0.04 -7.47
N GLN A 43 -10.88 -0.84 -6.54
CA GLN A 43 -11.55 -0.95 -5.23
C GLN A 43 -11.02 0.11 -4.26
N THR A 44 -11.68 0.22 -3.11
CA THR A 44 -11.19 1.00 -1.98
C THR A 44 -11.14 0.15 -0.71
N VAL A 45 -10.28 0.55 0.23
CA VAL A 45 -10.29 0.06 1.61
C VAL A 45 -10.61 1.22 2.55
N GLU A 46 -11.39 0.96 3.59
CA GLU A 46 -11.66 1.93 4.64
C GLU A 46 -10.66 1.75 5.78
N LEU A 47 -9.92 2.80 6.12
CA LEU A 47 -8.98 2.85 7.25
C LEU A 47 -9.28 4.11 8.06
N GLN A 48 -9.47 3.99 9.37
CA GLN A 48 -9.82 5.13 10.24
C GLN A 48 -10.95 6.03 9.69
N GLY A 49 -11.97 5.41 9.06
CA GLY A 49 -13.12 6.12 8.47
C GLY A 49 -12.85 6.88 7.16
N LYS A 50 -11.67 6.70 6.54
CA LYS A 50 -11.30 7.28 5.23
C LYS A 50 -11.14 6.18 4.20
N GLN A 51 -11.52 6.47 2.95
CA GLN A 51 -11.38 5.54 1.83
C GLN A 51 -10.02 5.73 1.15
N PHE A 52 -9.31 4.64 0.95
CA PHE A 52 -8.01 4.61 0.28
C PHE A 52 -8.10 3.76 -0.99
N PRO A 53 -7.61 4.25 -2.14
CA PRO A 53 -7.64 3.53 -3.40
C PRO A 53 -6.78 2.26 -3.38
N VAL A 54 -7.24 1.26 -4.13
CA VAL A 54 -6.49 0.03 -4.41
C VAL A 54 -6.20 -0.05 -5.91
N TRP A 55 -4.93 -0.24 -6.25
CA TRP A 55 -4.48 -0.44 -7.63
C TRP A 55 -4.16 -1.91 -7.93
N HIS A 56 -4.10 -2.23 -9.21
CA HIS A 56 -3.68 -3.55 -9.66
C HIS A 56 -2.18 -3.76 -9.48
N SER A 57 -1.38 -2.74 -9.82
CA SER A 57 0.09 -2.77 -9.81
C SER A 57 0.72 -1.59 -9.06
N MET A 58 1.97 -1.75 -8.64
CA MET A 58 2.79 -0.68 -8.05
C MET A 58 3.03 0.46 -9.03
N THR A 59 3.26 0.18 -10.32
CA THR A 59 3.46 1.22 -11.34
C THR A 59 2.25 2.16 -11.44
N GLU A 60 1.03 1.61 -11.44
CA GLU A 60 -0.20 2.40 -11.42
C GLU A 60 -0.30 3.25 -10.16
N ALA A 61 -0.02 2.66 -8.99
CA ALA A 61 -0.11 3.34 -7.71
C ALA A 61 0.91 4.48 -7.59
N ILE A 62 2.16 4.24 -7.98
CA ILE A 62 3.22 5.27 -7.98
C ILE A 62 2.84 6.39 -8.95
N THR A 63 2.39 6.07 -10.18
CA THR A 63 1.97 7.08 -11.16
C THR A 63 0.81 7.94 -10.62
N ALA A 64 -0.11 7.35 -9.87
CA ALA A 64 -1.28 8.05 -9.35
C ALA A 64 -1.00 8.89 -8.09
N THR A 65 0.04 8.55 -7.31
CA THR A 65 0.23 9.11 -5.96
C THR A 65 1.56 9.81 -5.76
N ASP A 66 2.56 9.50 -6.60
CA ASP A 66 3.95 9.95 -6.44
C ASP A 66 4.46 9.54 -5.05
N ALA A 67 4.37 8.24 -4.75
CA ALA A 67 4.71 7.65 -3.45
C ALA A 67 6.22 7.39 -3.30
N ASP A 68 6.74 7.62 -2.10
CA ASP A 68 8.18 7.54 -1.79
C ASP A 68 8.59 6.16 -1.26
N ALA A 69 7.65 5.44 -0.64
CA ALA A 69 7.93 4.17 0.01
C ALA A 69 6.73 3.22 -0.05
N THR A 70 7.01 1.93 0.16
CA THR A 70 5.97 0.89 0.28
C THR A 70 6.28 -0.11 1.37
N VAL A 71 5.22 -0.63 2.01
CA VAL A 71 5.29 -1.73 2.98
C VAL A 71 4.62 -2.97 2.41
N ILE A 72 5.26 -4.14 2.56
CA ILE A 72 4.82 -5.39 1.93
C ILE A 72 4.19 -6.33 2.97
N TYR A 73 2.87 -6.53 2.86
CA TYR A 73 2.10 -7.53 3.61
C TYR A 73 1.57 -8.63 2.68
N VAL A 74 2.50 -9.27 1.98
CA VAL A 74 2.22 -10.29 0.95
C VAL A 74 2.64 -11.67 1.47
N PRO A 75 1.90 -12.76 1.15
CA PRO A 75 2.30 -14.11 1.54
C PRO A 75 3.70 -14.51 1.01
N PRO A 76 4.44 -15.38 1.72
CA PRO A 76 5.82 -15.72 1.36
C PRO A 76 6.06 -16.13 -0.10
N PRO A 77 5.18 -16.93 -0.76
CA PRO A 77 5.38 -17.33 -2.15
C PRO A 77 5.43 -16.15 -3.15
N PHE A 78 4.82 -15.02 -2.83
CA PHE A 78 4.73 -13.85 -3.72
C PHE A 78 5.59 -12.67 -3.24
N ALA A 79 6.29 -12.82 -2.11
CA ALA A 79 7.06 -11.73 -1.50
C ALA A 79 8.23 -11.29 -2.39
N ALA A 80 8.91 -12.22 -3.06
CA ALA A 80 10.01 -11.88 -3.97
C ALA A 80 9.52 -11.02 -5.14
N GLU A 81 8.39 -11.38 -5.74
CA GLU A 81 7.77 -10.63 -6.84
C GLU A 81 7.34 -9.23 -6.38
N ALA A 82 6.70 -9.12 -5.22
CA ALA A 82 6.29 -7.84 -4.64
C ALA A 82 7.48 -6.89 -4.32
N ILE A 83 8.65 -7.45 -3.96
CA ILE A 83 9.87 -6.66 -3.75
C ILE A 83 10.41 -6.16 -5.09
N MET A 84 10.44 -7.01 -6.12
CA MET A 84 10.89 -6.61 -7.45
C MET A 84 9.97 -5.54 -8.06
N GLU A 85 8.65 -5.72 -7.93
CA GLU A 85 7.65 -4.75 -8.41
C GLU A 85 7.75 -3.37 -7.73
N ALA A 86 8.28 -3.33 -6.50
CA ALA A 86 8.53 -2.07 -5.80
C ALA A 86 9.84 -1.38 -6.19
N ALA A 87 10.79 -2.14 -6.73
CA ALA A 87 12.11 -1.64 -7.11
C ALA A 87 12.15 -1.14 -8.56
N ASP A 88 11.23 -1.64 -9.40
CA ASP A 88 11.02 -1.24 -10.79
C ASP A 88 10.20 0.06 -10.91
#